data_AF-A0A836HVP8-F1
#
_entry.id   AF-A0A836HVP8-F1
#
_cell.length_a   1.000
_cell.length_b   1.000
_cell.length_c   1.000
_cell.angle_alpha   90.00
_cell.angle_beta   90.00
_cell.angle_gamma   90.00
#
_symmetry.space_group_name_H-M   'P 1'
#
loop_
_entity.id
_entity.type
_entity.pdbx_description
1 polymer ?
#
loop_
_entity_poly.entity_id
_entity_poly.type
_entity_poly.pdbx_seq_one_letter_code
_entity_poly.pdbx_strand_id
1 'polypeptide(L)'
;MASGFVEFELLRGKNYPQSEDDPNPCTTQVAVAVVDALTGALISTAQLSSIQENSNAPFYNDTMSFRVDKGPENICFSIKVSEHSRKEVPLTLFYGKQMIGLSKVKAKQRFVIPLFSEEEHTERTEIGVDSLDLENNGTTPFLCARIHFTKDKVLDTTDPYSDVDVSNKHISLDGINQLVPEGTQYVWLRLKRDKNWTNSYQYELLVLWRCRAPLEGEPQASTKPRKGPGGGMAATLAREQDSTRTLGDIITKKWCCRRTHQVLTRVCMTAEKYGKKITDLTFTPKEEVEFRTNKKQRCVLLEQICKNKLEDPGSNHLRDWLNRIWVLFVTGVDSDPAGPRVLSYEVRKALHDAQFTEADAIILQACLLFSFIPSLKYETCQAISESDYRASPPEKIRELTGFEASQCRVTPSQEQFTHVFVSFVGSLLETLTEAEIVKAAAEFKTAIWDAQQRIAKGAKNTIDSHRRNYDGSILKGNGIHINHLDKLGRRKQTPKFV
;
A
#
# COMPACT_ATOMS: atom_id res chain seq x y z
N MET A 1 -1.89 -17.30 -4.34
CA MET A 1 -3.32 -16.94 -4.16
C MET A 1 -3.77 -16.17 -5.38
N ALA A 2 -4.84 -16.64 -6.03
CA ALA A 2 -5.39 -16.01 -7.22
C ALA A 2 -6.73 -15.33 -6.90
N SER A 3 -6.97 -14.18 -7.52
CA SER A 3 -8.27 -13.48 -7.51
C SER A 3 -8.71 -13.28 -8.95
N GLY A 4 -9.97 -13.52 -9.23
CA GLY A 4 -10.53 -13.34 -10.57
C GLY A 4 -11.88 -14.01 -10.77
N PHE A 5 -12.28 -14.09 -12.03
CA PHE A 5 -13.53 -14.67 -12.47
C PHE A 5 -13.28 -15.94 -13.28
N VAL A 6 -14.03 -16.99 -12.96
CA VAL A 6 -14.03 -18.25 -13.70
C VAL A 6 -15.35 -18.38 -14.45
N GLU A 7 -15.28 -18.47 -15.75
CA GLU A 7 -16.42 -18.75 -16.63
C GLU A 7 -16.44 -20.24 -16.96
N PHE A 8 -17.56 -20.89 -16.66
CA PHE A 8 -17.85 -22.28 -16.95
C PHE A 8 -18.98 -22.34 -17.99
N GLU A 9 -18.62 -22.53 -19.26
CA GLU A 9 -19.57 -22.71 -20.36
C GLU A 9 -19.92 -24.20 -20.49
N LEU A 10 -21.12 -24.56 -20.06
CA LEU A 10 -21.68 -25.91 -20.17
C LEU A 10 -22.21 -26.13 -21.58
N LEU A 11 -21.56 -27.02 -22.35
CA LEU A 11 -21.92 -27.24 -23.75
C LEU A 11 -23.02 -28.29 -23.89
N ARG A 12 -22.73 -29.53 -23.50
CA ARG A 12 -23.63 -30.67 -23.72
C ARG A 12 -23.33 -31.85 -22.80
N GLY A 13 -24.36 -32.65 -22.53
CA GLY A 13 -24.24 -34.01 -22.02
C GLY A 13 -24.21 -35.05 -23.13
N LYS A 14 -23.63 -36.22 -22.87
CA LYS A 14 -23.71 -37.40 -23.73
C LYS A 14 -23.79 -38.67 -22.89
N ASN A 15 -24.28 -39.74 -23.54
CA ASN A 15 -24.37 -41.09 -22.99
C ASN A 15 -25.16 -41.15 -21.69
N TYR A 16 -26.20 -40.34 -21.53
CA TYR A 16 -27.09 -40.48 -20.39
C TYR A 16 -27.87 -41.80 -20.57
N PRO A 17 -27.80 -42.72 -19.59
CA PRO A 17 -28.32 -44.07 -19.71
C PRO A 17 -29.84 -44.06 -19.88
N GLN A 18 -30.33 -44.97 -20.73
CA GLN A 18 -31.71 -45.41 -20.75
C GLN A 18 -31.75 -46.79 -20.08
N SER A 19 -32.53 -46.96 -19.01
CA SER A 19 -32.75 -48.27 -18.42
C SER A 19 -33.77 -49.05 -19.26
N GLU A 20 -33.67 -50.39 -19.30
CA GLU A 20 -34.69 -51.25 -19.94
C GLU A 20 -36.09 -51.03 -19.34
N ASP A 21 -36.15 -50.64 -18.05
CA ASP A 21 -37.38 -50.32 -17.33
C ASP A 21 -37.96 -48.93 -17.66
N ASP A 22 -37.21 -48.04 -18.35
CA ASP A 22 -37.72 -46.71 -18.72
C ASP A 22 -37.06 -46.18 -20.02
N PRO A 23 -37.69 -46.41 -21.19
CA PRO A 23 -37.12 -46.09 -22.49
C PRO A 23 -37.19 -44.59 -22.83
N ASN A 24 -37.84 -43.76 -22.02
CA ASN A 24 -38.10 -42.37 -22.37
C ASN A 24 -36.92 -41.45 -22.01
N PRO A 25 -36.58 -40.47 -22.88
CA PRO A 25 -35.54 -39.50 -22.59
C PRO A 25 -35.80 -38.68 -21.32
N CYS A 26 -34.75 -38.37 -20.55
CA CYS A 26 -34.86 -37.65 -19.28
C CYS A 26 -34.92 -36.12 -19.48
N THR A 27 -35.66 -35.43 -18.59
CA THR A 27 -35.57 -33.97 -18.46
C THR A 27 -34.54 -33.61 -17.39
N THR A 28 -33.47 -32.92 -17.77
CA THR A 28 -32.27 -32.74 -16.93
C THR A 28 -31.89 -31.30 -16.67
N GLN A 29 -31.32 -31.05 -15.48
CA GLN A 29 -30.70 -29.78 -15.10
C GLN A 29 -29.33 -30.05 -14.48
N VAL A 30 -28.36 -29.16 -14.72
CA VAL A 30 -27.01 -29.26 -14.18
C VAL A 30 -26.78 -28.17 -13.15
N ALA A 31 -26.36 -28.57 -11.95
CA ALA A 31 -25.88 -27.68 -10.91
C ALA A 31 -24.34 -27.73 -10.85
N VAL A 32 -23.69 -26.57 -10.87
CA VAL A 32 -22.23 -26.45 -10.78
C VAL A 32 -21.86 -25.55 -9.61
N ALA A 33 -21.02 -26.04 -8.71
CA ALA A 33 -20.46 -25.28 -7.59
C ALA A 33 -18.93 -25.29 -7.64
N VAL A 34 -18.29 -24.28 -7.04
CA VAL A 34 -16.83 -24.24 -6.91
C VAL A 34 -16.45 -24.56 -5.47
N VAL A 35 -15.59 -25.54 -5.30
CA VAL A 35 -15.08 -25.97 -4.00
C VAL A 35 -13.55 -25.97 -3.98
N ASP A 36 -12.99 -25.85 -2.79
CA ASP A 36 -11.56 -25.97 -2.55
C ASP A 36 -11.13 -27.42 -2.81
N ALA A 37 -10.09 -27.60 -3.65
CA ALA A 37 -9.66 -28.91 -4.10
C ALA A 37 -9.07 -29.78 -2.96
N LEU A 38 -8.55 -29.16 -1.90
CA LEU A 38 -7.89 -29.85 -0.79
C LEU A 38 -8.86 -30.16 0.34
N THR A 39 -9.67 -29.18 0.73
CA THR A 39 -10.54 -29.21 1.90
C THR A 39 -12.00 -29.52 1.57
N GLY A 40 -12.40 -29.40 0.29
CA GLY A 40 -13.80 -29.56 -0.13
C GLY A 40 -14.71 -28.40 0.32
N ALA A 41 -14.15 -27.35 0.94
CA ALA A 41 -14.91 -26.20 1.40
C ALA A 41 -15.54 -25.44 0.21
N LEU A 42 -16.78 -24.99 0.38
CA LEU A 42 -17.50 -24.24 -0.65
C LEU A 42 -16.83 -22.87 -0.86
N ILE A 43 -16.35 -22.60 -2.08
CA ILE A 43 -15.78 -21.31 -2.48
C ILE A 43 -16.88 -20.43 -3.10
N SER A 44 -17.73 -21.02 -3.93
CA SER A 44 -18.84 -20.32 -4.59
C SER A 44 -20.07 -21.21 -4.65
N THR A 45 -21.23 -20.62 -4.36
CA THR A 45 -22.53 -21.31 -4.35
C THR A 45 -22.88 -21.89 -5.70
N ALA A 46 -23.67 -22.98 -5.70
CA ALA A 46 -24.09 -23.64 -6.92
C ALA A 46 -24.88 -22.70 -7.84
N GLN A 47 -24.55 -22.70 -9.13
CA GLN A 47 -25.35 -22.10 -10.20
C GLN A 47 -26.02 -23.23 -11.01
N LEU A 48 -27.21 -22.95 -11.53
CA LEU A 48 -28.04 -23.93 -12.24
C LEU A 48 -28.06 -23.62 -13.73
N SER A 49 -28.04 -24.66 -14.55
CA SER A 49 -28.26 -24.56 -16.00
C SER A 49 -29.74 -24.36 -16.29
N SER A 50 -30.03 -24.04 -17.55
CA SER A 50 -31.36 -24.21 -18.13
C SER A 50 -31.76 -25.68 -18.07
N ILE A 51 -33.07 -25.94 -17.92
CA ILE A 51 -33.63 -27.28 -17.95
C ILE A 51 -33.70 -27.75 -19.41
N GLN A 52 -33.21 -28.97 -19.67
CA GLN A 52 -33.26 -29.59 -20.98
C GLN A 52 -34.25 -30.74 -20.96
N GLU A 53 -35.35 -30.59 -21.70
CA GLU A 53 -36.45 -31.54 -21.71
C GLU A 53 -36.16 -32.72 -22.63
N ASN A 54 -36.49 -33.92 -22.15
CA ASN A 54 -36.57 -35.15 -22.93
C ASN A 54 -35.37 -35.41 -23.87
N SER A 55 -34.15 -35.38 -23.33
CA SER A 55 -32.93 -35.61 -24.13
C SER A 55 -31.87 -36.41 -23.39
N ASN A 56 -31.31 -37.42 -24.07
CA ASN A 56 -30.17 -38.22 -23.58
C ASN A 56 -28.81 -37.65 -24.03
N ALA A 57 -28.84 -36.61 -24.85
CA ALA A 57 -27.67 -35.85 -25.28
C ALA A 57 -28.00 -34.35 -25.23
N PRO A 58 -28.31 -33.80 -24.03
CA PRO A 58 -28.81 -32.44 -23.89
C PRO A 58 -27.76 -31.41 -24.31
N PHE A 59 -28.19 -30.33 -24.97
CA PHE A 59 -27.36 -29.18 -25.33
C PHE A 59 -27.76 -28.00 -24.45
N TYR A 60 -26.96 -27.71 -23.43
CA TYR A 60 -27.26 -26.63 -22.49
C TYR A 60 -26.85 -25.26 -23.05
N ASN A 61 -25.60 -25.14 -23.54
CA ASN A 61 -24.98 -23.89 -23.98
C ASN A 61 -25.08 -22.73 -22.97
N ASP A 62 -25.20 -23.04 -21.68
CA ASP A 62 -25.28 -22.05 -20.61
C ASP A 62 -23.87 -21.63 -20.16
N THR A 63 -23.71 -20.36 -19.77
CA THR A 63 -22.46 -19.87 -19.17
C THR A 63 -22.70 -19.48 -17.72
N MET A 64 -21.93 -20.09 -16.81
CA MET A 64 -21.96 -19.82 -15.38
C MET A 64 -20.69 -19.07 -14.98
N SER A 65 -20.83 -18.04 -14.15
CA SER A 65 -19.71 -17.17 -13.79
C SER A 65 -19.50 -17.18 -12.28
N PHE A 66 -18.34 -17.66 -11.85
CA PHE A 66 -17.97 -17.79 -10.44
C PHE A 66 -16.86 -16.81 -10.08
N ARG A 67 -17.06 -16.06 -9.00
CA ARG A 67 -16.03 -15.20 -8.43
C ARG A 67 -15.17 -16.00 -7.46
N VAL A 68 -13.86 -15.89 -7.59
CA VAL A 68 -12.88 -16.52 -6.70
C VAL A 68 -12.09 -15.43 -6.00
N ASP A 69 -12.42 -15.15 -4.74
CA ASP A 69 -11.74 -14.12 -3.93
C ASP A 69 -10.61 -14.76 -3.11
N LYS A 70 -9.35 -14.35 -3.38
CA LYS A 70 -8.14 -14.81 -2.65
C LYS A 70 -8.08 -16.35 -2.45
N GLY A 71 -8.46 -17.10 -3.47
CA GLY A 71 -8.56 -18.56 -3.41
C GLY A 71 -7.23 -19.31 -3.62
N PRO A 72 -7.22 -20.64 -3.36
CA PRO A 72 -6.12 -21.53 -3.72
C PRO A 72 -5.86 -21.49 -5.23
N GLU A 73 -4.64 -21.87 -5.66
CA GLU A 73 -4.30 -21.91 -7.09
C GLU A 73 -4.99 -23.04 -7.86
N ASN A 74 -5.50 -24.04 -7.13
CA ASN A 74 -6.28 -25.16 -7.67
C ASN A 74 -7.69 -25.11 -7.10
N ILE A 75 -8.69 -25.13 -7.97
CA ILE A 75 -10.11 -25.20 -7.59
C ILE A 75 -10.75 -26.45 -8.20
N CYS A 76 -11.82 -26.93 -7.60
CA CYS A 76 -12.58 -28.07 -8.09
C CYS A 76 -14.02 -27.65 -8.38
N PHE A 77 -14.52 -28.00 -9.56
CA PHE A 77 -15.94 -27.90 -9.87
C PHE A 77 -16.63 -29.16 -9.38
N SER A 78 -17.65 -28.99 -8.54
CA SER A 78 -18.57 -30.04 -8.15
C SER A 78 -19.83 -29.91 -8.99
N ILE A 79 -20.18 -30.98 -9.70
CA ILE A 79 -21.26 -30.99 -10.68
C ILE A 79 -22.29 -32.03 -10.25
N LYS A 80 -23.57 -31.66 -10.28
CA LYS A 80 -24.70 -32.56 -10.05
C LYS A 80 -25.67 -32.44 -11.22
N VAL A 81 -26.07 -33.56 -11.80
CA VAL A 81 -27.08 -33.62 -12.87
C VAL A 81 -28.34 -34.23 -12.28
N SER A 82 -29.44 -33.48 -12.32
CA SER A 82 -30.71 -33.89 -11.72
C SER A 82 -31.79 -34.08 -12.78
N GLU A 83 -32.68 -35.04 -12.53
CA GLU A 83 -33.88 -35.30 -13.31
C GLU A 83 -35.10 -34.56 -12.74
N HIS A 84 -35.91 -33.94 -13.60
CA HIS A 84 -37.09 -33.17 -13.20
C HIS A 84 -38.43 -33.71 -13.74
N SER A 85 -38.42 -34.77 -14.56
CA SER A 85 -39.63 -35.25 -15.26
C SER A 85 -40.58 -36.11 -14.42
N ARG A 86 -40.05 -36.86 -13.44
CA ARG A 86 -40.77 -38.04 -12.88
C ARG A 86 -41.16 -37.93 -11.41
N LYS A 87 -40.56 -37.01 -10.65
CA LYS A 87 -40.79 -36.82 -9.21
C LYS A 87 -40.97 -35.35 -8.90
N GLU A 88 -41.81 -35.02 -7.91
CA GLU A 88 -41.96 -33.65 -7.41
C GLU A 88 -40.66 -33.08 -6.86
N VAL A 89 -39.79 -33.94 -6.33
CA VAL A 89 -38.44 -33.60 -5.88
C VAL A 89 -37.42 -34.08 -6.93
N PRO A 90 -36.57 -33.18 -7.47
CA PRO A 90 -35.56 -33.55 -8.44
C PRO A 90 -34.61 -34.63 -7.90
N LEU A 91 -34.40 -35.68 -8.68
CA LEU A 91 -33.49 -36.77 -8.33
C LEU A 91 -32.13 -36.54 -8.97
N THR A 92 -31.05 -36.51 -8.17
CA THR A 92 -29.69 -36.47 -8.73
C THR A 92 -29.40 -37.80 -9.43
N LEU A 93 -29.17 -37.75 -10.74
CA LEU A 93 -28.79 -38.90 -11.56
C LEU A 93 -27.27 -39.11 -11.55
N PHE A 94 -26.51 -38.00 -11.62
CA PHE A 94 -25.06 -38.08 -11.75
C PHE A 94 -24.32 -37.04 -10.92
N TYR A 95 -23.11 -37.42 -10.53
CA TYR A 95 -22.11 -36.59 -9.89
C TYR A 95 -20.87 -36.50 -10.79
N GLY A 96 -20.26 -35.32 -10.86
CA GLY A 96 -19.00 -35.10 -11.56
C GLY A 96 -18.11 -34.15 -10.78
N LYS A 97 -16.78 -34.35 -10.88
CA LYS A 97 -15.78 -33.44 -10.31
C LYS A 97 -14.72 -33.10 -11.35
N GLN A 98 -14.35 -31.84 -11.45
CA GLN A 98 -13.27 -31.39 -12.34
C GLN A 98 -12.33 -30.43 -11.61
N MET A 99 -11.10 -30.85 -11.40
CA MET A 99 -10.06 -29.98 -10.86
C MET A 99 -9.43 -29.14 -11.97
N ILE A 100 -9.19 -27.86 -11.70
CA ILE A 100 -8.43 -26.97 -12.59
C ILE A 100 -7.37 -26.19 -11.82
N GLY A 101 -6.19 -26.07 -12.42
CA GLY A 101 -5.17 -25.14 -11.94
C GLY A 101 -5.36 -23.79 -12.61
N LEU A 102 -5.69 -22.75 -11.85
CA LEU A 102 -6.01 -21.41 -12.35
C LEU A 102 -4.84 -20.79 -13.15
N SER A 103 -3.60 -21.12 -12.81
CA SER A 103 -2.39 -20.68 -13.53
C SER A 103 -2.18 -21.35 -14.89
N LYS A 104 -2.80 -22.51 -15.13
CA LYS A 104 -2.67 -23.29 -16.36
C LYS A 104 -3.70 -22.88 -17.42
N VAL A 105 -4.82 -22.28 -17.02
CA VAL A 105 -5.89 -21.84 -17.92
C VAL A 105 -5.55 -20.46 -18.51
N LYS A 106 -4.82 -20.45 -19.63
CA LYS A 106 -4.43 -19.21 -20.34
C LYS A 106 -5.48 -18.71 -21.34
N ALA A 107 -6.34 -19.60 -21.83
CA ALA A 107 -7.40 -19.35 -22.80
C ALA A 107 -8.62 -20.23 -22.48
N LYS A 108 -9.74 -20.03 -23.18
CA LYS A 108 -10.93 -20.87 -23.05
C LYS A 108 -10.60 -22.30 -23.47
N GLN A 109 -10.53 -23.22 -22.50
CA GLN A 109 -10.12 -24.61 -22.72
C GLN A 109 -11.32 -25.54 -22.61
N ARG A 110 -11.43 -26.53 -23.50
CA ARG A 110 -12.49 -27.55 -23.47
C ARG A 110 -12.09 -28.70 -22.54
N PHE A 111 -13.05 -29.18 -21.76
CA PHE A 111 -12.94 -30.31 -20.83
C PHE A 111 -14.07 -31.30 -21.10
N VAL A 112 -13.75 -32.58 -20.96
CA VAL A 112 -14.70 -33.70 -20.94
C VAL A 112 -14.71 -34.23 -19.51
N ILE A 113 -15.83 -34.07 -18.82
CA ILE A 113 -15.99 -34.37 -17.40
C ILE A 113 -16.82 -35.64 -17.28
N PRO A 114 -16.24 -36.76 -16.81
CA PRO A 114 -17.00 -37.99 -16.60
C PRO A 114 -18.03 -37.81 -15.49
N LEU A 115 -19.14 -38.53 -15.62
CA LEU A 115 -20.27 -38.51 -14.70
C LEU A 115 -20.52 -39.92 -14.14
N PHE A 116 -20.79 -39.98 -12.84
CA PHE A 116 -20.97 -41.22 -12.08
C PHE A 116 -22.31 -41.22 -11.33
N SER A 117 -22.93 -42.39 -11.16
CA SER A 117 -24.24 -42.54 -10.52
C SER A 117 -24.21 -42.38 -8.99
N GLU A 118 -23.06 -42.59 -8.37
CA GLU A 118 -22.87 -42.45 -6.92
C GLU A 118 -21.96 -41.25 -6.62
N GLU A 119 -22.19 -40.60 -5.47
CA GLU A 119 -21.33 -39.51 -5.00
C GLU A 119 -20.03 -40.12 -4.48
N GLU A 120 -19.01 -40.26 -5.34
CA GLU A 120 -17.71 -40.78 -4.92
C GLU A 120 -17.12 -39.91 -3.81
N HIS A 121 -16.89 -40.52 -2.64
CA HIS A 121 -16.30 -39.84 -1.49
C HIS A 121 -14.79 -39.60 -1.61
N THR A 122 -14.08 -40.32 -2.47
CA THR A 122 -12.63 -40.15 -2.61
C THR A 122 -12.17 -40.87 -3.87
N GLU A 123 -12.03 -40.14 -4.97
CA GLU A 123 -10.86 -40.23 -5.85
C GLU A 123 -10.84 -38.98 -6.74
N ARG A 124 -9.75 -38.20 -6.61
CA ARG A 124 -9.51 -37.00 -7.40
C ARG A 124 -9.12 -37.46 -8.79
N THR A 125 -9.93 -37.22 -9.81
CA THR A 125 -9.46 -37.34 -11.19
C THR A 125 -8.49 -36.17 -11.45
N GLU A 126 -7.21 -36.41 -11.22
CA GLU A 126 -6.14 -35.50 -11.63
C GLU A 126 -6.05 -35.47 -13.17
N ILE A 127 -5.71 -34.28 -13.67
CA ILE A 127 -5.64 -33.92 -15.09
C ILE A 127 -4.66 -34.85 -15.84
N GLY A 128 -5.08 -35.39 -17.00
CA GLY A 128 -4.12 -35.82 -18.02
C GLY A 128 -4.44 -37.06 -18.86
N VAL A 129 -5.68 -37.58 -18.89
CA VAL A 129 -6.03 -38.63 -19.86
C VAL A 129 -6.78 -38.00 -21.03
N ASP A 130 -6.29 -38.28 -22.22
CA ASP A 130 -6.73 -37.75 -23.50
C ASP A 130 -8.25 -37.64 -23.59
N SER A 131 -8.75 -36.42 -23.82
CA SER A 131 -10.17 -36.13 -24.07
C SER A 131 -10.75 -36.89 -25.27
N LEU A 132 -9.91 -37.62 -26.01
CA LEU A 132 -10.24 -38.45 -27.15
C LEU A 132 -10.64 -39.89 -26.76
N ASP A 133 -10.12 -40.45 -25.66
CA ASP A 133 -10.41 -41.86 -25.29
C ASP A 133 -11.79 -42.03 -24.64
N LEU A 134 -12.24 -41.05 -23.86
CA LEU A 134 -13.58 -41.03 -23.26
C LEU A 134 -14.69 -40.72 -24.27
N GLU A 135 -14.42 -39.93 -25.31
CA GLU A 135 -15.39 -39.70 -26.40
C GLU A 135 -15.59 -40.96 -27.26
N ASN A 136 -14.60 -41.86 -27.33
CA ASN A 136 -14.62 -43.06 -28.16
C ASN A 136 -15.20 -44.32 -27.47
N ASN A 137 -15.20 -44.39 -26.13
CA ASN A 137 -15.61 -45.61 -25.39
C ASN A 137 -17.13 -45.79 -25.18
N GLY A 138 -17.98 -44.86 -25.65
CA GLY A 138 -19.42 -45.06 -25.89
C GLY A 138 -20.36 -45.36 -24.70
N THR A 139 -19.86 -45.74 -23.52
CA THR A 139 -20.69 -46.28 -22.43
C THR A 139 -20.78 -45.40 -21.18
N THR A 140 -19.79 -44.56 -20.90
CA THR A 140 -19.79 -43.70 -19.70
C THR A 140 -20.49 -42.36 -19.98
N PRO A 141 -21.42 -41.90 -19.12
CA PRO A 141 -22.01 -40.57 -19.22
C PRO A 141 -20.95 -39.47 -18.99
N PHE A 142 -21.05 -38.36 -19.73
CA PHE A 142 -20.11 -37.25 -19.55
C PHE A 142 -20.70 -35.89 -19.93
N LEU A 143 -20.08 -34.83 -19.42
CA LEU A 143 -20.34 -33.42 -19.77
C LEU A 143 -19.17 -32.81 -20.53
N CYS A 144 -19.48 -32.08 -21.59
CA CYS A 144 -18.53 -31.18 -22.23
C CYS A 144 -18.70 -29.77 -21.67
N ALA A 145 -17.60 -29.19 -21.17
CA ALA A 145 -17.57 -27.81 -20.72
C ALA A 145 -16.38 -27.07 -21.33
N ARG A 146 -16.48 -25.75 -21.43
CA ARG A 146 -15.38 -24.85 -21.75
C ARG A 146 -15.16 -23.93 -20.57
N ILE A 147 -13.94 -23.91 -20.05
CA ILE A 147 -13.60 -23.15 -18.86
C ILE A 147 -12.60 -22.07 -19.23
N HIS A 148 -12.85 -20.86 -18.76
CA HIS A 148 -11.96 -19.72 -18.91
C HIS A 148 -11.76 -19.05 -17.55
N PHE A 149 -10.51 -18.70 -17.23
CA PHE A 149 -10.18 -17.91 -16.06
C PHE A 149 -9.68 -16.54 -16.48
N THR A 150 -10.38 -15.50 -16.04
CA THR A 150 -9.95 -14.11 -16.15
C THR A 150 -9.40 -13.69 -14.80
N LYS A 151 -8.07 -13.60 -14.69
CA LYS A 151 -7.42 -13.02 -13.51
C LYS A 151 -7.85 -11.56 -13.40
N ASP A 152 -8.12 -11.10 -12.17
CA ASP A 152 -8.32 -9.67 -11.93
C ASP A 152 -7.13 -8.89 -12.48
N LYS A 153 -7.41 -7.88 -13.31
CA LYS A 153 -6.39 -6.88 -13.63
C LYS A 153 -6.06 -6.20 -12.31
N VAL A 154 -4.87 -6.48 -11.79
CA VAL A 154 -4.26 -5.61 -10.78
C VAL A 154 -4.03 -4.29 -11.48
N LEU A 155 -5.01 -3.38 -11.39
CA LEU A 155 -4.73 -1.97 -11.56
C LEU A 155 -3.68 -1.69 -10.50
N ASP A 156 -2.46 -1.43 -10.95
CA ASP A 156 -1.38 -1.03 -10.05
C ASP A 156 -1.72 0.39 -9.57
N THR A 157 -2.62 0.45 -8.59
CA THR A 157 -2.92 1.64 -7.80
C THR A 157 -1.88 1.81 -6.70
N THR A 158 -0.73 1.12 -6.77
CA THR A 158 0.38 1.42 -5.88
C THR A 158 0.89 2.79 -6.25
N ASP A 159 0.69 3.75 -5.36
CA ASP A 159 1.40 5.02 -5.42
C ASP A 159 2.90 4.71 -5.58
N PRO A 160 3.56 5.16 -6.66
CA PRO A 160 4.98 4.88 -6.89
C PRO A 160 5.86 5.47 -5.78
N TYR A 161 5.30 6.41 -5.01
CA TYR A 161 5.90 7.02 -3.84
C TYR A 161 5.38 6.44 -2.54
N SER A 162 4.61 5.34 -2.54
CA SER A 162 4.14 4.71 -1.31
C SER A 162 5.31 4.20 -0.47
N ASP A 163 5.11 4.19 0.86
CA ASP A 163 6.04 3.60 1.81
C ASP A 163 6.05 2.05 1.73
N VAL A 164 7.06 1.38 2.30
CA VAL A 164 7.19 -0.09 2.19
C VAL A 164 6.14 -0.69 3.10
N ASP A 165 5.29 -1.54 2.54
CA ASP A 165 4.36 -2.32 3.34
C ASP A 165 5.11 -3.45 4.08
N VAL A 166 5.14 -3.34 5.40
CA VAL A 166 5.71 -4.35 6.31
C VAL A 166 4.64 -5.06 7.14
N SER A 167 3.35 -4.81 6.88
CA SER A 167 2.21 -5.36 7.64
C SER A 167 2.18 -6.90 7.65
N ASN A 168 2.62 -7.53 6.56
CA ASN A 168 2.69 -8.99 6.43
C ASN A 168 3.92 -9.62 7.11
N LYS A 169 4.79 -8.83 7.75
CA LYS A 169 5.96 -9.34 8.46
C LYS A 169 5.63 -9.44 9.95
N HIS A 170 5.85 -10.62 10.54
CA HIS A 170 5.76 -10.79 11.99
C HIS A 170 6.95 -10.08 12.66
N ILE A 171 6.75 -8.84 13.08
CA ILE A 171 7.78 -8.00 13.71
C ILE A 171 7.56 -8.02 15.22
N SER A 172 8.44 -8.71 15.94
CA SER A 172 8.37 -8.88 17.41
C SER A 172 9.70 -8.56 18.09
N LEU A 173 9.62 -8.18 19.38
CA LEU A 173 10.74 -8.05 20.31
C LEU A 173 11.03 -9.40 21.00
N ASP A 174 11.12 -10.47 20.22
CA ASP A 174 11.39 -11.84 20.68
C ASP A 174 12.89 -12.14 20.90
N GLY A 175 13.74 -11.13 20.72
CA GLY A 175 15.19 -11.25 20.81
C GLY A 175 15.89 -11.64 19.50
N ILE A 176 15.15 -11.86 18.41
CA ILE A 176 15.73 -12.12 17.07
C ILE A 176 16.36 -10.84 16.49
N ASN A 177 15.80 -9.67 16.84
CA ASN A 177 16.27 -8.37 16.36
C ASN A 177 17.36 -7.78 17.28
N GLN A 178 18.53 -7.46 16.71
CA GLN A 178 19.60 -6.77 17.45
C GLN A 178 19.16 -5.34 17.84
N LEU A 179 19.27 -4.99 19.12
CA LEU A 179 18.94 -3.65 19.62
C LEU A 179 19.89 -2.57 19.08
N VAL A 180 21.18 -2.91 18.97
CA VAL A 180 22.22 -2.04 18.42
C VAL A 180 22.89 -2.81 17.29
N PRO A 181 22.66 -2.43 16.02
CA PRO A 181 23.32 -3.06 14.88
C PRO A 181 24.84 -2.89 14.94
N GLU A 182 25.57 -3.88 14.45
CA GLU A 182 27.03 -3.78 14.28
C GLU A 182 27.42 -2.61 13.37
N GLY A 183 28.43 -1.85 13.78
CA GLY A 183 28.93 -0.71 13.00
C GLY A 183 28.01 0.52 13.00
N THR A 184 27.09 0.64 13.96
CA THR A 184 26.24 1.83 14.13
C THR A 184 27.07 3.11 14.28
N GLN A 185 26.70 4.17 13.55
CA GLN A 185 27.49 5.40 13.45
C GLN A 185 26.83 6.64 14.09
N TYR A 186 25.60 6.52 14.62
CA TYR A 186 24.83 7.63 15.20
C TYR A 186 24.79 8.87 14.30
N VAL A 187 24.51 8.66 13.03
CA VAL A 187 24.57 9.64 11.94
C VAL A 187 23.50 10.72 12.10
N TRP A 188 22.26 10.38 12.50
CA TRP A 188 21.25 11.41 12.72
C TRP A 188 21.66 12.36 13.85
N LEU A 189 22.33 11.85 14.89
CA LEU A 189 22.82 12.66 16.00
C LEU A 189 23.93 13.61 15.52
N ARG A 190 24.82 13.15 14.63
CA ARG A 190 25.82 14.02 13.99
C ARG A 190 25.18 15.09 13.13
N LEU A 191 24.17 14.73 12.33
CA LEU A 191 23.41 15.68 11.50
C LEU A 191 22.75 16.79 12.34
N LYS A 192 22.33 16.49 13.58
CA LYS A 192 21.71 17.48 14.48
C LYS A 192 22.72 18.27 15.33
N ARG A 193 23.77 17.62 15.85
CA ARG A 193 24.67 18.22 16.85
C ARG A 193 26.03 18.66 16.33
N ASP A 194 26.55 18.04 15.26
CA ASP A 194 27.88 18.33 14.73
C ASP A 194 27.77 19.17 13.45
N LYS A 195 27.86 20.50 13.63
CA LYS A 195 27.80 21.46 12.51
C LYS A 195 28.96 21.29 11.53
N ASN A 196 30.16 20.96 12.00
CA ASN A 196 31.34 20.84 11.15
C ASN A 196 31.23 19.60 10.26
N TRP A 197 30.82 18.47 10.86
CA TRP A 197 30.56 17.25 10.13
C TRP A 197 29.43 17.44 9.13
N THR A 198 28.34 18.08 9.54
CA THR A 198 27.16 18.33 8.70
C THR A 198 27.50 19.25 7.52
N ASN A 199 28.27 20.32 7.73
CA ASN A 199 28.70 21.21 6.65
C ASN A 199 29.60 20.49 5.63
N SER A 200 30.52 19.64 6.11
CA SER A 200 31.41 18.86 5.25
C SER A 200 30.62 17.82 4.43
N TYR A 201 29.72 17.09 5.07
CA TYR A 201 28.80 16.17 4.42
C TYR A 201 27.96 16.86 3.35
N GLN A 202 27.35 18.01 3.66
CA GLN A 202 26.54 18.76 2.72
C GLN A 202 27.36 19.26 1.52
N TYR A 203 28.59 19.71 1.75
CA TYR A 203 29.49 20.12 0.68
C TYR A 203 29.79 18.96 -0.28
N GLU A 204 30.21 17.81 0.23
CA GLU A 204 30.51 16.63 -0.59
C GLU A 204 29.27 16.16 -1.37
N LEU A 205 28.11 16.12 -0.70
CA LEU A 205 26.85 15.77 -1.33
C LEU A 205 26.49 16.75 -2.47
N LEU A 206 26.67 18.05 -2.24
CA LEU A 206 26.46 19.09 -3.25
C LEU A 206 27.41 18.94 -4.44
N VAL A 207 28.70 18.74 -4.20
CA VAL A 207 29.69 18.54 -5.27
C VAL A 207 29.32 17.36 -6.15
N LEU A 208 28.84 16.27 -5.54
CA LEU A 208 28.48 15.05 -6.23
C LEU A 208 27.15 15.15 -7.00
N TRP A 209 26.12 15.75 -6.39
CA TRP A 209 24.77 15.79 -6.96
C TRP A 209 24.49 17.01 -7.85
N ARG A 210 25.27 18.10 -7.76
CA ARG A 210 25.09 19.29 -8.61
C ARG A 210 25.20 18.99 -10.11
N CYS A 211 26.01 18.00 -10.51
CA CYS A 211 26.21 17.67 -11.92
C CYS A 211 25.33 16.50 -12.38
N ARG A 212 24.55 15.90 -11.48
CA ARG A 212 23.73 14.73 -11.79
C ARG A 212 22.36 15.15 -12.31
N ALA A 213 21.81 14.32 -13.19
CA ALA A 213 20.42 14.43 -13.58
C ALA A 213 19.50 14.14 -12.38
N PRO A 214 18.30 14.74 -12.32
CA PRO A 214 17.29 14.35 -11.36
C PRO A 214 16.94 12.86 -11.46
N LEU A 215 16.70 12.20 -10.32
CA LEU A 215 16.37 10.78 -10.23
C LEU A 215 15.05 10.43 -10.93
N GLU A 216 14.10 11.35 -10.90
CA GLU A 216 12.84 11.24 -11.61
C GLU A 216 12.53 12.58 -12.28
N GLY A 217 12.97 12.70 -13.53
CA GLY A 217 12.22 13.51 -14.47
C GLY A 217 11.09 12.66 -15.01
N GLU A 218 9.85 12.87 -14.53
CA GLU A 218 8.81 13.00 -15.57
C GLU A 218 9.38 14.02 -16.56
N PRO A 219 9.40 13.74 -17.88
CA PRO A 219 9.85 14.73 -18.81
C PRO A 219 8.90 15.91 -18.65
N GLN A 220 9.33 16.94 -17.91
CA GLN A 220 8.85 18.28 -18.19
C GLN A 220 9.09 18.42 -19.67
N ALA A 221 8.01 18.41 -20.44
CA ALA A 221 8.04 18.43 -21.88
C ALA A 221 9.09 19.44 -22.25
N SER A 222 10.21 18.94 -22.79
CA SER A 222 11.24 19.80 -23.34
C SER A 222 10.47 20.69 -24.29
N THR A 223 10.36 21.97 -23.98
CA THR A 223 10.10 22.96 -25.00
C THR A 223 11.29 22.79 -25.92
N LYS A 224 11.10 21.98 -26.98
CA LYS A 224 12.13 21.75 -27.99
C LYS A 224 12.65 23.14 -28.37
N PRO A 225 13.97 23.38 -28.33
CA PRO A 225 14.50 24.61 -28.85
C PRO A 225 14.10 24.66 -30.31
N ARG A 226 13.33 25.70 -30.65
CA ARG A 226 12.84 25.97 -31.98
C ARG A 226 14.07 26.05 -32.89
N LYS A 227 14.27 25.04 -33.75
CA LYS A 227 15.17 25.20 -34.91
C LYS A 227 14.60 26.31 -35.78
N GLY A 228 15.07 27.53 -35.58
CA GLY A 228 15.04 28.56 -36.61
C GLY A 228 16.15 28.27 -37.62
N PRO A 229 15.91 28.38 -38.93
CA PRO A 229 16.98 28.34 -39.91
C PRO A 229 17.64 29.71 -39.93
N GLY A 230 18.92 29.80 -39.60
CA GLY A 230 19.70 31.01 -39.84
C GLY A 230 20.76 31.30 -38.78
N GLY A 231 22.01 30.98 -39.14
CA GLY A 231 23.17 31.85 -38.96
C GLY A 231 23.56 32.31 -37.55
N GLY A 232 24.72 31.81 -37.10
CA GLY A 232 25.70 32.65 -36.39
C GLY A 232 25.59 32.70 -34.86
N MET A 233 26.65 32.21 -34.21
CA MET A 233 27.10 32.62 -32.87
C MET A 233 26.05 32.62 -31.74
N ALA A 234 25.68 31.44 -31.27
CA ALA A 234 25.14 31.27 -29.92
C ALA A 234 25.47 29.89 -29.36
N ALA A 235 26.76 29.58 -29.21
CA ALA A 235 27.24 28.53 -28.30
C ALA A 235 27.18 28.96 -26.81
N THR A 236 26.40 30.00 -26.51
CA THR A 236 26.47 30.76 -25.25
C THR A 236 25.09 31.19 -24.76
N LEU A 237 24.09 30.31 -24.85
CA LEU A 237 22.82 30.49 -24.14
C LEU A 237 22.44 29.21 -23.40
N ALA A 238 22.80 29.24 -22.11
CA ALA A 238 22.09 28.61 -21.00
C ALA A 238 22.01 27.07 -21.00
N ARG A 239 23.17 26.44 -20.78
CA ARG A 239 23.27 25.48 -19.68
C ARG A 239 22.73 26.23 -18.45
N GLU A 240 21.45 26.06 -18.11
CA GLU A 240 20.91 26.62 -16.87
C GLU A 240 21.91 26.30 -15.77
N GLN A 241 22.48 27.35 -15.18
CA GLN A 241 23.43 27.21 -14.09
C GLN A 241 22.70 26.39 -13.03
N ASP A 242 23.12 25.15 -12.82
CA ASP A 242 22.43 24.21 -11.96
C ASP A 242 22.26 24.87 -10.58
N SER A 243 21.04 25.31 -10.28
CA SER A 243 20.75 26.24 -9.17
C SER A 243 20.80 25.55 -7.80
N THR A 244 21.24 24.29 -7.77
CA THR A 244 21.39 23.48 -6.57
C THR A 244 22.53 24.03 -5.71
N ARG A 245 22.16 24.72 -4.63
CA ARG A 245 23.10 25.36 -3.69
C ARG A 245 23.00 24.78 -2.29
N THR A 246 21.92 24.07 -1.99
CA THR A 246 21.60 23.58 -0.64
C THR A 246 21.17 22.12 -0.65
N LEU A 247 21.22 21.47 0.52
CA LEU A 247 20.65 20.13 0.70
C LEU A 247 19.15 20.09 0.34
N GLY A 248 18.40 21.15 0.67
CA GLY A 248 17.01 21.30 0.27
C GLY A 248 16.82 21.32 -1.25
N ASP A 249 17.73 21.95 -2.00
CA ASP A 249 17.71 21.89 -3.46
C ASP A 249 17.99 20.48 -4.00
N ILE A 250 18.89 19.73 -3.38
CA ILE A 250 19.14 18.33 -3.76
C ILE A 250 17.84 17.52 -3.54
N ILE A 251 17.24 17.63 -2.36
CA ILE A 251 16.02 16.90 -2.00
C ILE A 251 14.88 17.17 -2.99
N THR A 252 14.67 18.45 -3.34
CA THR A 252 13.52 18.86 -4.17
C THR A 252 13.79 18.77 -5.67
N LYS A 253 14.99 19.15 -6.14
CA LYS A 253 15.31 19.27 -7.58
C LYS A 253 16.05 18.06 -8.13
N LYS A 254 16.85 17.37 -7.32
CA LYS A 254 17.67 16.23 -7.77
C LYS A 254 17.04 14.90 -7.37
N TRP A 255 16.69 14.74 -6.11
CA TRP A 255 16.02 13.54 -5.64
C TRP A 255 14.53 13.56 -5.94
N CYS A 256 13.93 14.74 -6.09
CA CYS A 256 12.51 14.91 -6.37
C CYS A 256 11.62 14.24 -5.29
N CYS A 257 12.04 14.32 -4.03
CA CYS A 257 11.28 13.74 -2.92
C CYS A 257 9.91 14.41 -2.78
N ARG A 258 8.85 13.60 -2.67
CA ARG A 258 7.46 14.03 -2.50
C ARG A 258 6.84 13.57 -1.18
N ARG A 259 7.57 12.75 -0.42
CA ARG A 259 7.14 12.07 0.81
C ARG A 259 8.17 12.23 1.90
N THR A 260 7.76 12.28 3.16
CA THR A 260 8.68 12.44 4.29
C THR A 260 9.67 11.28 4.33
N HIS A 261 9.19 10.04 4.20
CA HIS A 261 10.05 8.86 4.25
C HIS A 261 11.15 8.87 3.18
N GLN A 262 10.92 9.43 1.99
CA GLN A 262 11.95 9.55 0.95
C GLN A 262 13.06 10.52 1.38
N VAL A 263 12.69 11.65 1.98
CA VAL A 263 13.66 12.62 2.50
C VAL A 263 14.50 11.97 3.59
N LEU A 264 13.87 11.36 4.60
CA LEU A 264 14.55 10.73 5.72
C LEU A 264 15.46 9.59 5.25
N THR A 265 14.95 8.69 4.41
CA THR A 265 15.69 7.54 3.85
C THR A 265 16.95 8.00 3.12
N ARG A 266 16.80 8.92 2.15
CA ARG A 266 17.91 9.33 1.27
C ARG A 266 18.96 10.10 2.05
N VAL A 267 18.56 11.02 2.93
CA VAL A 267 19.50 11.77 3.79
C VAL A 267 20.25 10.81 4.72
N CYS A 268 19.57 9.90 5.41
CA CYS A 268 20.22 8.95 6.32
C CYS A 268 21.16 8.02 5.56
N MET A 269 20.74 7.46 4.43
CA MET A 269 21.54 6.54 3.62
C MET A 269 22.83 7.20 3.11
N THR A 270 22.76 8.42 2.56
CA THR A 270 23.96 9.13 2.08
C THR A 270 24.84 9.59 3.23
N ALA A 271 24.26 9.96 4.36
CA ALA A 271 25.01 10.34 5.56
C ALA A 271 25.71 9.13 6.21
N GLU A 272 25.12 7.93 6.18
CA GLU A 272 25.76 6.67 6.59
C GLU A 272 26.92 6.28 5.66
N LYS A 273 26.76 6.44 4.34
CA LYS A 273 27.87 6.24 3.39
C LYS A 273 29.03 7.20 3.71
N TYR A 274 28.73 8.47 3.94
CA TYR A 274 29.73 9.46 4.31
C TYR A 274 30.43 9.15 5.65
N GLY A 275 29.67 8.73 6.66
CA GLY A 275 30.23 8.31 7.96
C GLY A 275 31.16 7.08 7.85
N LYS A 276 30.92 6.20 6.87
CA LYS A 276 31.80 5.08 6.49
C LYS A 276 32.98 5.48 5.59
N LYS A 277 33.19 6.78 5.36
CA LYS A 277 34.23 7.34 4.48
C LYS A 277 34.11 6.86 3.03
N ILE A 278 32.90 6.53 2.58
CA ILE A 278 32.61 6.22 1.18
C ILE A 278 32.48 7.54 0.42
N THR A 279 33.22 7.69 -0.67
CA THR A 279 33.23 8.92 -1.48
C THR A 279 32.04 9.02 -2.43
N ASP A 280 31.51 7.90 -2.89
CA ASP A 280 30.30 7.87 -3.72
C ASP A 280 29.03 7.91 -2.87
N LEU A 281 28.48 9.11 -2.69
CA LEU A 281 27.26 9.38 -1.92
C LEU A 281 25.99 9.23 -2.77
N THR A 282 25.97 8.21 -3.62
CA THR A 282 24.82 7.86 -4.46
C THR A 282 24.10 6.66 -3.90
N PHE A 283 23.00 6.29 -4.53
CA PHE A 283 22.28 5.08 -4.19
C PHE A 283 21.53 4.55 -5.40
N THR A 284 21.27 3.25 -5.40
CA THR A 284 20.38 2.62 -6.37
C THR A 284 18.96 2.49 -5.81
N PRO A 285 17.94 2.34 -6.66
CA PRO A 285 16.57 2.06 -6.17
C PRO A 285 16.51 0.81 -5.27
N LYS A 286 17.32 -0.21 -5.55
CA LYS A 286 17.40 -1.43 -4.73
C LYS A 286 17.96 -1.14 -3.34
N GLU A 287 19.06 -0.38 -3.26
CA GLU A 287 19.66 0.03 -1.98
C GLU A 287 18.67 0.87 -1.16
N GLU A 288 17.95 1.80 -1.81
CA GLU A 288 16.94 2.63 -1.16
C GLU A 288 15.82 1.78 -0.55
N VAL A 289 15.27 0.84 -1.31
CA VAL A 289 14.19 -0.06 -0.84
C VAL A 289 14.64 -0.94 0.31
N GLU A 290 15.84 -1.52 0.23
CA GLU A 290 16.40 -2.36 1.30
C GLU A 290 16.62 -1.55 2.58
N PHE A 291 17.26 -0.39 2.47
CA PHE A 291 17.50 0.51 3.60
C PHE A 291 16.19 0.95 4.25
N ARG A 292 15.22 1.38 3.44
CA ARG A 292 13.89 1.82 3.88
C ARG A 292 13.13 0.69 4.57
N THR A 293 13.17 -0.52 4.03
CA THR A 293 12.52 -1.70 4.64
C THR A 293 13.06 -1.96 6.05
N ASN A 294 14.39 -1.95 6.21
CA ASN A 294 15.04 -2.19 7.49
C ASN A 294 14.69 -1.10 8.52
N LYS A 295 14.70 0.18 8.10
CA LYS A 295 14.32 1.30 8.96
C LYS A 295 12.84 1.26 9.34
N LYS A 296 11.94 0.90 8.41
CA LYS A 296 10.51 0.76 8.68
C LYS A 296 10.22 -0.33 9.71
N GLN A 297 10.86 -1.49 9.59
CA GLN A 297 10.73 -2.57 10.57
C GLN A 297 11.17 -2.13 11.97
N ARG A 298 12.28 -1.40 12.07
CA ARG A 298 12.75 -0.84 13.34
C ARG A 298 11.78 0.20 13.91
N CYS A 299 11.22 1.04 13.06
CA CYS A 299 10.22 2.03 13.47
C CYS A 299 9.01 1.37 14.15
N VAL A 300 8.49 0.28 13.58
CA VAL A 300 7.40 -0.51 14.19
C VAL A 300 7.79 -1.03 15.58
N LEU A 301 9.02 -1.53 15.75
CA LEU A 301 9.51 -1.97 17.06
C LEU A 301 9.62 -0.81 18.07
N LEU A 302 10.11 0.36 17.61
CA LEU A 302 10.19 1.57 18.44
C LEU A 302 8.79 2.06 18.86
N GLU A 303 7.81 2.02 17.97
CA GLU A 303 6.41 2.34 18.27
C GLU A 303 5.86 1.41 19.35
N GLN A 304 6.12 0.10 19.25
CA GLN A 304 5.73 -0.87 20.28
C GLN A 304 6.40 -0.58 21.64
N ILE A 305 7.69 -0.23 21.65
CA ILE A 305 8.41 0.17 22.88
C ILE A 305 7.75 1.39 23.50
N CYS A 306 7.51 2.45 22.73
CA CYS A 306 6.88 3.68 23.21
C CYS A 306 5.49 3.42 23.76
N LYS A 307 4.65 2.65 23.06
CA LYS A 307 3.31 2.28 23.52
C LYS A 307 3.36 1.53 24.84
N ASN A 308 4.15 0.47 24.93
CA ASN A 308 4.30 -0.31 26.16
C ASN A 308 4.76 0.56 27.34
N LYS A 309 5.68 1.51 27.11
CA LYS A 309 6.18 2.41 28.17
C LYS A 309 5.20 3.50 28.59
N LEU A 310 4.31 3.94 27.70
CA LEU A 310 3.25 4.88 28.07
C LEU A 310 2.21 4.20 28.98
N GLU A 311 1.88 2.94 28.70
CA GLU A 311 0.92 2.15 29.50
C GLU A 311 1.49 1.67 30.84
N ASP A 312 2.82 1.52 30.95
CA ASP A 312 3.50 1.02 32.15
C ASP A 312 3.24 1.92 33.38
N PRO A 313 2.79 1.36 34.53
CA PRO A 313 2.58 2.13 35.75
C PRO A 313 3.85 2.73 36.36
N GLY A 314 5.05 2.20 36.07
CA GLY A 314 6.32 2.59 36.69
C GLY A 314 6.95 3.88 36.15
N SER A 315 7.76 4.57 36.96
CA SER A 315 8.54 5.72 36.48
C SER A 315 9.63 5.27 35.50
N ASN A 316 9.63 5.85 34.31
CA ASN A 316 10.64 5.62 33.28
C ASN A 316 10.94 6.93 32.57
N HIS A 317 12.23 7.21 32.38
CA HIS A 317 12.72 8.38 31.67
C HIS A 317 12.16 8.53 30.25
N LEU A 318 11.90 7.43 29.52
CA LEU A 318 11.24 7.51 28.21
C LEU A 318 9.80 8.02 28.33
N ARG A 319 9.02 7.46 29.26
CA ARG A 319 7.64 7.89 29.53
C ARG A 319 7.59 9.35 29.93
N ASP A 320 8.51 9.78 30.78
CA ASP A 320 8.64 11.15 31.26
C ASP A 320 8.91 12.13 30.10
N TRP A 321 9.79 11.77 29.16
CA TRP A 321 10.03 12.57 27.97
C TRP A 321 8.85 12.59 27.01
N LEU A 322 8.19 11.45 26.76
CA LEU A 322 6.99 11.37 25.92
C LEU A 322 5.85 12.23 26.49
N ASN A 323 5.65 12.18 27.80
CA ASN A 323 4.69 13.05 28.50
C ASN A 323 5.09 14.52 28.36
N ARG A 324 6.35 14.87 28.62
CA ARG A 324 6.86 16.25 28.51
C ARG A 324 6.61 16.84 27.12
N ILE A 325 6.90 16.10 26.05
CA ILE A 325 6.67 16.60 24.69
C ILE A 325 5.18 16.70 24.34
N TRP A 326 4.33 15.82 24.87
CA TRP A 326 2.88 15.92 24.73
C TRP A 326 2.34 17.16 25.44
N VAL A 327 2.77 17.40 26.69
CA VAL A 327 2.39 18.61 27.45
C VAL A 327 2.80 19.87 26.70
N LEU A 328 4.02 19.88 26.18
CA LEU A 328 4.55 20.98 25.38
C LEU A 328 3.72 21.22 24.13
N PHE A 329 3.37 20.16 23.40
CA PHE A 329 2.58 20.23 22.17
C PHE A 329 1.18 20.79 22.41
N VAL A 330 0.48 20.32 23.46
CA VAL A 330 -0.90 20.71 23.74
C VAL A 330 -0.97 22.13 24.31
N THR A 331 -0.12 22.42 25.29
CA THR A 331 -0.30 23.61 26.15
C THR A 331 0.72 24.71 25.92
N GLY A 332 1.83 24.41 25.22
CA GLY A 332 2.95 25.33 25.18
C GLY A 332 3.59 25.52 26.56
N VAL A 333 3.56 24.51 27.43
CA VAL A 333 4.29 24.53 28.70
C VAL A 333 5.36 23.45 28.68
N ASP A 334 6.61 23.85 28.92
CA ASP A 334 7.72 22.90 29.07
C ASP A 334 7.73 22.35 30.50
N SER A 335 7.11 21.17 30.69
CA SER A 335 7.04 20.50 31.98
C SER A 335 8.22 19.57 32.18
N ASP A 336 9.15 19.93 33.06
CA ASP A 336 10.21 19.01 33.48
C ASP A 336 9.67 18.01 34.52
N PRO A 337 9.64 16.69 34.23
CA PRO A 337 9.16 15.67 35.15
C PRO A 337 10.02 15.55 36.42
N ALA A 338 11.29 15.96 36.36
CA ALA A 338 12.18 16.04 37.51
C ALA A 338 12.10 17.39 38.25
N GLY A 339 11.31 18.34 37.72
CA GLY A 339 11.15 19.67 38.30
C GLY A 339 10.19 19.68 39.50
N PRO A 340 10.34 20.64 40.43
CA PRO A 340 9.49 20.73 41.62
C PRO A 340 8.08 21.27 41.34
N ARG A 341 7.76 21.64 40.08
CA ARG A 341 6.51 22.31 39.72
C ARG A 341 5.46 21.31 39.27
N VAL A 342 4.43 21.13 40.08
CA VAL A 342 3.21 20.42 39.70
C VAL A 342 2.47 21.19 38.60
N LEU A 343 1.94 20.49 37.60
CA LEU A 343 1.14 21.09 36.53
C LEU A 343 -0.11 21.78 37.11
N SER A 344 -0.40 22.99 36.62
CA SER A 344 -1.61 23.72 37.02
C SER A 344 -2.88 22.94 36.65
N TYR A 345 -3.98 23.23 37.33
CA TYR A 345 -5.28 22.61 36.99
C TYR A 345 -5.67 22.87 35.53
N GLU A 346 -5.45 24.10 35.04
CA GLU A 346 -5.74 24.50 33.66
C GLU A 346 -4.97 23.67 32.64
N VAL A 347 -3.67 23.44 32.87
CA VAL A 347 -2.83 22.59 32.01
C VAL A 347 -3.34 21.15 32.05
N ARG A 348 -3.64 20.60 33.22
CA ARG A 348 -4.18 19.23 33.35
C ARG A 348 -5.52 19.07 32.64
N LYS A 349 -6.40 20.05 32.75
CA LYS A 349 -7.69 20.06 32.04
C LYS A 349 -7.49 20.13 30.53
N ALA A 350 -6.63 21.02 30.05
CA ALA A 350 -6.32 21.14 28.63
C ALA A 350 -5.75 19.84 28.04
N LEU A 351 -4.92 19.10 28.81
CA LEU A 351 -4.39 17.81 28.40
C LEU A 351 -5.45 16.72 28.32
N HIS A 352 -6.39 16.71 29.26
CA HIS A 352 -7.51 15.77 29.27
C HIS A 352 -8.45 16.01 28.08
N ASP A 353 -8.71 17.28 27.76
CA ASP A 353 -9.66 17.66 26.70
C ASP A 353 -9.01 17.72 25.30
N ALA A 354 -7.69 17.51 25.21
CA ALA A 354 -6.93 17.63 23.98
C ALA A 354 -7.28 16.54 22.95
N GLN A 355 -7.51 16.99 21.72
CA GLN A 355 -7.65 16.14 20.54
C GLN A 355 -6.41 16.28 19.66
N PHE A 356 -6.01 15.20 18.99
CA PHE A 356 -4.92 15.20 18.02
C PHE A 356 -5.46 14.86 16.64
N THR A 357 -5.56 15.85 15.75
CA THR A 357 -6.19 15.68 14.44
C THR A 357 -5.18 15.40 13.32
N GLU A 358 -5.67 15.02 12.13
CA GLU A 358 -4.84 14.88 10.93
C GLU A 358 -4.05 16.17 10.62
N ALA A 359 -4.70 17.33 10.78
CA ALA A 359 -4.04 18.62 10.61
C ALA A 359 -2.92 18.86 11.63
N ASP A 360 -3.11 18.44 12.89
CA ASP A 360 -2.05 18.48 13.91
C ASP A 360 -0.85 17.63 13.48
N ALA A 361 -1.13 16.44 12.96
CA ALA A 361 -0.12 15.50 12.52
C ALA A 361 0.70 16.03 11.33
N ILE A 362 0.04 16.63 10.34
CA ILE A 362 0.69 17.30 9.20
C ILE A 362 1.60 18.44 9.68
N ILE A 363 1.10 19.32 10.56
CA ILE A 363 1.87 20.45 11.10
C ILE A 363 3.08 19.95 11.89
N LEU A 364 2.89 18.94 12.74
CA LEU A 364 3.95 18.33 13.53
C LEU A 364 5.04 17.75 12.64
N GLN A 365 4.69 16.92 11.65
CA GLN A 365 5.66 16.36 10.71
C GLN A 365 6.38 17.44 9.91
N ALA A 366 5.68 18.48 9.47
CA ALA A 366 6.28 19.60 8.74
C ALA A 366 7.32 20.35 9.59
N CYS A 367 7.01 20.61 10.87
CA CYS A 367 7.94 21.23 11.81
C CYS A 367 9.15 20.34 12.11
N LEU A 368 8.93 19.03 12.30
CA LEU A 368 10.01 18.06 12.50
C LEU A 368 10.94 18.01 11.29
N LEU A 369 10.38 17.95 10.08
CA LEU A 369 11.14 17.94 8.83
C LEU A 369 11.91 19.24 8.62
N PHE A 370 11.28 20.39 8.87
CA PHE A 370 11.93 21.69 8.79
C PHE A 370 13.08 21.83 9.80
N SER A 371 12.91 21.32 11.02
CA SER A 371 13.97 21.28 12.04
C SER A 371 15.11 20.32 11.68
N PHE A 372 14.82 19.24 10.96
CA PHE A 372 15.82 18.28 10.51
C PHE A 372 16.60 18.79 9.28
N ILE A 373 15.92 19.44 8.33
CA ILE A 373 16.50 20.02 7.11
C ILE A 373 16.16 21.51 7.02
N PRO A 374 16.89 22.40 7.73
CA PRO A 374 16.58 23.84 7.76
C PRO A 374 16.73 24.56 6.41
N SER A 375 17.35 23.91 5.42
CA SER A 375 17.46 24.45 4.06
C SER A 375 16.20 24.22 3.20
N LEU A 376 15.26 23.38 3.64
CA LEU A 376 13.93 23.30 3.05
C LEU A 376 13.06 24.44 3.58
N LYS A 377 12.24 25.03 2.70
CA LYS A 377 11.22 25.98 3.15
C LYS A 377 10.12 25.24 3.91
N TYR A 378 9.53 25.89 4.91
CA TYR A 378 8.46 25.28 5.69
C TYR A 378 7.28 24.85 4.81
N GLU A 379 6.91 25.66 3.82
CA GLU A 379 5.79 25.37 2.91
C GLU A 379 6.06 24.09 2.10
N THR A 380 7.32 23.84 1.75
CA THR A 380 7.74 22.60 1.10
C THR A 380 7.63 21.42 2.07
N CYS A 381 8.06 21.57 3.32
CA CYS A 381 7.88 20.54 4.34
C CYS A 381 6.40 20.23 4.58
N GLN A 382 5.55 21.25 4.66
CA GLN A 382 4.10 21.07 4.80
C GLN A 382 3.50 20.34 3.61
N ALA A 383 3.85 20.71 2.38
CA ALA A 383 3.35 20.02 1.18
C ALA A 383 3.77 18.54 1.14
N ILE A 384 5.00 18.22 1.57
CA ILE A 384 5.48 16.83 1.71
C ILE A 384 4.67 16.08 2.76
N SER A 385 4.45 16.66 3.95
CA SER A 385 3.65 16.05 5.01
C SER A 385 2.19 15.85 4.60
N GLU A 386 1.56 16.86 3.97
CA GLU A 386 0.19 16.74 3.45
C GLU A 386 0.06 15.60 2.45
N SER A 387 1.08 15.42 1.60
CA SER A 387 1.14 14.29 0.68
C SER A 387 0.97 12.99 1.46
N ASP A 388 1.82 12.73 2.47
CA ASP A 388 1.86 11.48 3.24
C ASP A 388 0.49 11.08 3.82
N TYR A 389 -0.25 12.06 4.35
CA TYR A 389 -1.60 11.82 4.89
C TYR A 389 -2.67 11.64 3.82
N ARG A 390 -2.53 12.26 2.64
CA ARG A 390 -3.47 12.05 1.51
C ARG A 390 -3.37 10.65 0.89
N ALA A 391 -2.22 9.99 0.99
CA ALA A 391 -1.99 8.67 0.41
C ALA A 391 -2.32 7.50 1.34
N SER A 392 -2.43 7.77 2.64
CA SER A 392 -2.81 6.77 3.64
C SER A 392 -4.32 6.91 3.87
N PRO A 393 -5.14 5.85 3.70
CA PRO A 393 -6.54 5.93 4.11
C PRO A 393 -6.57 6.28 5.61
N PRO A 394 -7.44 7.21 6.05
CA PRO A 394 -7.51 7.58 7.45
C PRO A 394 -7.82 6.32 8.26
N GLU A 395 -6.90 5.92 9.13
CA GLU A 395 -7.19 4.88 10.12
C GLU A 395 -8.40 5.36 10.91
N LYS A 396 -9.44 4.51 10.99
CA LYS A 396 -10.62 4.81 11.79
C LYS A 396 -10.15 4.99 13.22
N ILE A 397 -10.17 6.24 13.69
CA ILE A 397 -9.95 6.59 15.10
C ILE A 397 -10.92 5.73 15.90
N ARG A 398 -10.41 4.87 16.79
CA ARG A 398 -11.26 4.19 17.76
C ARG A 398 -11.77 5.27 18.71
N GLU A 399 -13.00 5.71 18.50
CA GLU A 399 -13.72 6.50 19.48
C GLU A 399 -13.94 5.62 20.71
N LEU A 400 -13.24 5.92 21.81
CA LEU A 400 -13.56 5.34 23.11
C LEU A 400 -14.90 5.95 23.57
N THR A 401 -15.99 5.20 23.43
CA THR A 401 -17.29 5.63 23.93
C THR A 401 -17.28 5.68 25.46
N GLY A 402 -17.90 6.72 26.02
CA GLY A 402 -17.83 7.13 27.42
C GLY A 402 -18.15 6.02 28.42
N PHE A 403 -17.09 5.45 28.99
CA PHE A 403 -16.93 4.94 30.37
C PHE A 403 -15.51 4.35 30.55
N GLU A 404 -14.82 4.00 29.45
CA GLU A 404 -13.43 3.51 29.45
C GLU A 404 -12.37 4.63 29.55
N ALA A 405 -12.68 5.84 29.07
CA ALA A 405 -11.75 6.97 29.09
C ALA A 405 -11.34 7.42 30.50
N SER A 406 -12.17 7.19 31.52
CA SER A 406 -11.88 7.56 32.91
C SER A 406 -10.91 6.61 33.62
N GLN A 407 -10.55 5.47 33.00
CA GLN A 407 -9.57 4.50 33.54
C GLN A 407 -8.27 4.41 32.72
N CYS A 408 -8.21 4.99 31.52
CA CYS A 408 -7.00 5.01 30.70
C CYS A 408 -5.97 6.01 31.25
N ARG A 409 -4.77 5.52 31.60
CA ARG A 409 -3.63 6.36 32.03
C ARG A 409 -3.06 7.23 30.91
N VAL A 410 -3.33 6.86 29.65
CA VAL A 410 -2.85 7.51 28.42
C VAL A 410 -4.06 7.74 27.52
N THR A 411 -4.21 8.95 26.97
CA THR A 411 -5.35 9.24 26.08
C THR A 411 -5.07 8.77 24.65
N PRO A 412 -6.09 8.39 23.86
CA PRO A 412 -5.89 8.04 22.45
C PRO A 412 -5.18 9.15 21.64
N SER A 413 -5.47 10.42 21.95
CA SER A 413 -4.78 11.57 21.36
C SER A 413 -3.27 11.55 21.64
N GLN A 414 -2.87 11.21 22.87
CA GLN A 414 -1.47 11.11 23.26
C GLN A 414 -0.77 9.93 22.57
N GLU A 415 -1.45 8.78 22.46
CA GLU A 415 -0.95 7.63 21.71
C GLU A 415 -0.73 7.98 20.24
N GLN A 416 -1.72 8.63 19.61
CA GLN A 416 -1.64 9.02 18.21
C GLN A 416 -0.55 10.07 17.95
N PHE A 417 -0.41 11.06 18.84
CA PHE A 417 0.69 12.02 18.78
C PHE A 417 2.04 11.31 18.87
N THR A 418 2.18 10.36 19.80
CA THR A 418 3.41 9.60 20.01
C THR A 418 3.72 8.74 18.79
N HIS A 419 2.72 8.07 18.21
CA HIS A 419 2.87 7.32 16.97
C HIS A 419 3.39 8.22 15.83
N VAL A 420 2.80 9.41 15.61
CA VAL A 420 3.26 10.33 14.56
C VAL A 420 4.68 10.83 14.81
N PHE A 421 5.01 11.17 16.07
CA PHE A 421 6.36 11.59 16.44
C PHE A 421 7.38 10.47 16.20
N VAL A 422 7.09 9.25 16.68
CA VAL A 422 7.97 8.08 16.55
C VAL A 422 8.10 7.66 15.08
N SER A 423 7.03 7.73 14.29
CA SER A 423 7.09 7.44 12.85
C SER A 423 8.11 8.32 12.13
N PHE A 424 8.23 9.58 12.54
CA PHE A 424 9.24 10.50 12.05
C PHE A 424 10.63 10.19 12.63
N VAL A 425 10.80 10.25 13.97
CA VAL A 425 12.15 10.15 14.57
C VAL A 425 12.72 8.74 14.47
N GLY A 426 11.88 7.71 14.55
CA GLY A 426 12.25 6.31 14.43
C GLY A 426 12.83 5.95 13.07
N SER A 427 12.40 6.67 12.02
CA SER A 427 13.00 6.56 10.69
C SER A 427 14.45 7.07 10.64
N LEU A 428 14.85 7.94 11.58
CA LEU A 428 16.20 8.46 11.70
C LEU A 428 17.10 7.57 12.57
N LEU A 429 16.56 7.04 13.68
CA LEU A 429 17.33 6.32 14.70
C LEU A 429 18.11 5.14 14.14
N GLU A 430 19.32 4.92 14.64
CA GLU A 430 20.11 3.74 14.25
C GLU A 430 19.83 2.53 15.15
N THR A 431 19.41 2.73 16.39
CA THR A 431 19.18 1.67 17.38
C THR A 431 17.73 1.62 17.85
N LEU A 432 17.39 0.54 18.58
CA LEU A 432 16.09 0.32 19.19
C LEU A 432 16.06 0.72 20.68
N THR A 433 16.97 1.59 21.12
CA THR A 433 17.15 1.86 22.55
C THR A 433 16.26 3.02 23.05
N GLU A 434 15.66 2.85 24.24
CA GLU A 434 14.87 3.90 24.89
C GLU A 434 15.68 5.19 25.10
N ALA A 435 16.96 5.05 25.42
CA ALA A 435 17.87 6.17 25.62
C ALA A 435 18.08 7.00 24.34
N GLU A 436 18.05 6.38 23.17
CA GLU A 436 18.15 7.09 21.90
C GLU A 436 16.85 7.83 21.56
N ILE A 437 15.69 7.22 21.82
CA ILE A 437 14.38 7.88 21.66
C ILE A 437 14.28 9.11 22.56
N VAL A 438 14.70 8.99 23.81
CA VAL A 438 14.81 10.12 24.76
C VAL A 438 15.68 11.24 24.20
N LYS A 439 16.87 10.91 23.67
CA LYS A 439 17.76 11.91 23.06
C LYS A 439 17.09 12.59 21.87
N ALA A 440 16.38 11.84 21.03
CA ALA A 440 15.64 12.40 19.91
C ALA A 440 14.50 13.32 20.37
N ALA A 441 13.72 12.93 21.39
CA ALA A 441 12.69 13.77 21.99
C ALA A 441 13.28 15.10 22.51
N ALA A 442 14.44 15.06 23.16
CA ALA A 442 15.14 16.26 23.59
C ALA A 442 15.59 17.15 22.42
N GLU A 443 16.18 16.57 21.37
CA GLU A 443 16.66 17.30 20.18
C GLU A 443 15.53 17.91 19.34
N PHE A 444 14.38 17.24 19.27
CA PHE A 444 13.23 17.71 18.49
C PHE A 444 12.22 18.52 19.30
N LYS A 445 12.45 18.74 20.60
CA LYS A 445 11.59 19.54 21.48
C LYS A 445 11.22 20.91 20.89
N THR A 446 12.18 21.60 20.27
CA THR A 446 11.95 22.90 19.63
C THR A 446 11.00 22.83 18.43
N ALA A 447 11.06 21.75 17.65
CA ALA A 447 10.13 21.54 16.54
C ALA A 447 8.69 21.29 17.03
N ILE A 448 8.55 20.62 18.18
CA ILE A 448 7.27 20.37 18.84
C ILE A 448 6.67 21.68 19.36
N TRP A 449 7.51 22.53 19.96
CA TRP A 449 7.12 23.90 20.31
C TRP A 449 6.66 24.72 19.10
N ASP A 450 7.41 24.68 18.00
CA ASP A 450 7.07 25.42 16.79
C ASP A 450 5.74 24.95 16.19
N ALA A 451 5.45 23.64 16.25
CA ALA A 451 4.16 23.09 15.85
C ALA A 451 3.02 23.65 16.70
N GLN A 452 3.17 23.64 18.03
CA GLN A 452 2.19 24.23 18.96
C GLN A 452 1.94 25.71 18.64
N GLN A 453 3.00 26.49 18.44
CA GLN A 453 2.89 27.92 18.13
C GLN A 453 2.17 28.17 16.80
N ARG A 454 2.39 27.33 15.79
CA ARG A 454 1.68 27.43 14.50
C ARG A 454 0.20 27.07 14.63
N ILE A 455 -0.11 26.03 15.40
CA ILE A 455 -1.49 25.63 15.68
C ILE A 455 -2.22 26.76 16.43
N ALA A 456 -1.61 27.32 17.46
CA ALA A 456 -2.16 28.45 18.22
C ALA A 456 -2.41 29.69 17.35
N LYS A 457 -1.62 29.87 16.29
CA LYS A 457 -1.78 30.95 15.28
C LYS A 457 -2.79 30.63 14.16
N GLY A 458 -3.48 29.48 14.22
CA GLY A 458 -4.54 29.12 13.29
C GLY A 458 -4.09 28.41 12.01
N ALA A 459 -2.91 27.77 12.00
CA ALA A 459 -2.40 27.04 10.83
C ALA A 459 -3.30 25.90 10.35
N LYS A 460 -4.21 25.38 11.18
CA LYS A 460 -5.19 24.35 10.77
C LYS A 460 -6.11 24.83 9.64
N ASN A 461 -6.47 26.11 9.66
CA ASN A 461 -7.42 26.68 8.70
C ASN A 461 -6.90 26.64 7.25
N THR A 462 -5.57 26.70 7.05
CA THR A 462 -4.98 26.65 5.70
C THR A 462 -5.01 25.24 5.13
N ILE A 463 -4.74 24.22 5.95
CA ILE A 463 -4.78 22.79 5.55
C ILE A 463 -6.20 22.38 5.15
N ASP A 464 -7.20 22.74 5.95
CA ASP A 464 -8.60 22.42 5.66
C ASP A 464 -9.12 23.12 4.39
N SER A 465 -8.61 24.32 4.09
CA SER A 465 -8.93 25.04 2.85
C SER A 465 -8.37 24.37 1.60
N HIS A 466 -7.17 23.77 1.69
CA HIS A 466 -6.57 23.02 0.59
C HIS A 466 -7.30 21.71 0.31
N ARG A 467 -7.89 21.08 1.34
CA ARG A 467 -8.70 19.85 1.19
C ARG A 467 -10.02 20.10 0.45
N ARG A 468 -10.71 21.21 0.74
CA ARG A 468 -12.00 21.57 0.10
C ARG A 468 -11.88 21.95 -1.38
N ASN A 469 -10.70 22.41 -1.81
CA ASN A 469 -10.46 22.80 -3.20
C ASN A 469 -9.87 21.67 -4.06
N TYR A 470 -9.77 20.45 -3.53
CA TYR A 470 -9.04 19.36 -4.18
C TYR A 470 -9.89 18.08 -4.29
N ASP A 471 -10.91 18.14 -5.14
CA ASP A 471 -11.62 16.94 -5.62
C ASP A 471 -10.67 16.13 -6.52
N GLY A 472 -10.02 15.13 -5.94
CA GLY A 472 -9.61 13.88 -6.60
C GLY A 472 -8.77 13.95 -7.88
N SER A 473 -8.27 15.12 -8.29
CA SER A 473 -7.42 15.21 -9.45
C SER A 473 -5.99 14.89 -9.01
N ILE A 474 -5.54 13.69 -9.34
CA ILE A 474 -4.15 13.48 -9.78
C ILE A 474 -3.80 14.76 -10.57
N LEU A 475 -2.76 15.49 -10.16
CA LEU A 475 -2.29 16.67 -10.90
C LEU A 475 -2.15 16.26 -12.37
N LYS A 476 -3.19 16.49 -13.17
CA LYS A 476 -3.06 16.51 -14.61
C LYS A 476 -2.18 17.73 -14.81
N GLY A 477 -0.89 17.49 -15.06
CA GLY A 477 -0.01 18.55 -15.55
C GLY A 477 -0.73 19.31 -16.65
N ASN A 478 -0.40 20.59 -16.85
CA ASN A 478 -1.05 21.52 -17.79
C ASN A 478 -1.04 20.99 -19.24
N GLY A 479 -1.83 19.96 -19.49
CA GLY A 479 -1.97 19.26 -20.73
C GLY A 479 -2.69 20.17 -21.70
N ILE A 480 -2.39 19.97 -22.97
CA ILE A 480 -3.05 20.71 -24.04
C ILE A 480 -4.53 20.33 -24.00
N HIS A 481 -5.40 21.29 -23.71
CA HIS A 481 -6.85 21.07 -23.71
C HIS A 481 -7.27 20.41 -25.03
N ILE A 482 -8.14 19.39 -24.99
CA ILE A 482 -8.49 18.58 -26.18
C ILE A 482 -9.00 19.42 -27.36
N ASN A 483 -9.63 20.57 -27.05
CA ASN A 483 -10.08 21.55 -28.03
C ASN A 483 -8.95 22.16 -28.88
N HIS A 484 -7.72 22.15 -28.37
CA HIS A 484 -6.51 22.59 -29.06
C HIS A 484 -5.79 21.45 -29.78
N LEU A 485 -6.36 20.24 -29.80
CA LEU A 485 -5.85 19.09 -30.56
C LEU A 485 -6.73 18.82 -31.80
N ASP A 486 -6.13 18.46 -32.92
CA ASP A 486 -6.83 17.97 -34.11
C ASP A 486 -7.34 16.54 -33.91
N LYS A 487 -8.05 15.99 -34.91
CA LYS A 487 -8.61 14.62 -34.87
C LYS A 487 -7.54 13.52 -34.73
N LEU A 488 -6.26 13.86 -34.91
CA LEU A 488 -5.12 12.94 -34.80
C LEU A 488 -4.30 13.20 -33.51
N GLY A 489 -4.78 14.05 -32.60
CA GLY A 489 -4.13 14.34 -31.33
C GLY A 489 -2.95 15.32 -31.42
N ARG A 490 -2.80 16.08 -32.51
CA ARG A 490 -1.74 17.10 -32.68
C ARG A 490 -2.26 18.48 -32.36
N ARG A 491 -1.43 19.41 -31.88
CA ARG A 491 -1.86 20.80 -31.66
C ARG A 491 -2.42 21.39 -32.96
N LYS A 492 -3.67 21.89 -32.91
CA LYS A 492 -4.24 22.72 -33.97
C LYS A 492 -3.30 23.89 -34.20
N GLN A 493 -2.68 23.99 -35.37
CA GLN A 493 -2.02 25.21 -35.78
C GLN A 493 -3.13 26.23 -36.01
N THR A 494 -3.40 27.09 -35.03
CA THR A 494 -4.19 28.29 -35.30
C THR A 494 -3.31 29.25 -36.10
N PRO A 495 -3.66 29.60 -37.34
CA PRO A 495 -3.27 30.91 -37.84
C PRO A 495 -4.04 31.93 -37.00
N LYS A 496 -3.33 32.90 -36.41
CA LYS A 496 -3.99 34.11 -35.91
C LYS A 496 -4.60 34.85 -37.11
N PHE A 497 -5.75 35.47 -36.83
CA PHE A 497 -6.54 36.40 -37.67
C PHE A 497 -7.52 35.72 -38.62
N VAL A 498 -8.82 35.67 -38.24
CA VAL A 498 -9.78 36.79 -38.42
C VAL A 498 -10.62 36.91 -37.15
#